data_AF-A0A9X2MJM3-F1
#
_entry.id   AF-A0A9X2MJM3-F1
#
_cell.length_a   1.000
_cell.length_b   1.000
_cell.length_c   1.000
_cell.angle_alpha   90.00
_cell.angle_beta   90.00
_cell.angle_gamma   90.00
#
_symmetry.space_group_name_H-M   'P 1'
#
loop_
_entity.id
_entity.type
_entity.pdbx_description
1 polymer ?
#
loop_
_entity_poly.entity_id
_entity_poly.type
_entity_poly.pdbx_seq_one_letter_code
_entity_poly.pdbx_strand_id
1 'polypeptide(L)' 'MIRGIKVQLKPNNKQKTKLFESAGVARFAYNWTLNRQQENYKNGGKFISDKDLRKEFTKLKQTKRYK' A
#
# COMPACT_ATOMS: atom_id res chain seq x y z
N MET A 1 7.34 -31.81 -20.81
CA MET A 1 6.34 -30.87 -21.37
C MET A 1 5.55 -30.28 -20.19
N ILE A 2 5.69 -28.98 -19.91
CA ILE A 2 4.96 -28.33 -18.80
C ILE A 2 3.57 -27.94 -19.32
N ARG A 3 2.50 -28.41 -18.64
CA ARG A 3 1.12 -27.99 -18.94
C ARG A 3 0.78 -26.76 -18.10
N GLY A 4 0.42 -25.66 -18.75
CA GLY A 4 -0.08 -24.47 -18.07
C GLY A 4 -1.58 -24.58 -17.81
N ILE A 5 -2.03 -24.29 -16.59
CA ILE A 5 -3.46 -24.19 -16.26
C ILE A 5 -3.86 -22.72 -16.35
N LYS A 6 -4.86 -22.41 -17.19
CA LYS A 6 -5.43 -21.06 -17.29
C LYS A 6 -6.72 -21.00 -16.48
N VAL A 7 -6.73 -20.19 -15.43
CA VAL A 7 -7.88 -20.00 -14.53
C VAL A 7 -8.40 -18.57 -14.66
N GLN A 8 -9.72 -18.41 -14.77
CA GLN A 8 -10.39 -17.10 -14.73
C GLN A 8 -11.31 -17.04 -13.51
N LEU A 9 -11.18 -15.97 -12.72
CA LEU A 9 -12.10 -15.69 -11.61
C LEU A 9 -13.41 -15.09 -12.16
N LYS A 10 -14.55 -15.54 -11.63
CA LYS A 10 -15.88 -14.95 -11.89
C LYS A 10 -16.43 -14.28 -10.63
N PRO A 11 -15.88 -13.11 -10.22
CA PRO A 11 -16.28 -12.46 -8.99
C PRO A 11 -17.70 -11.88 -9.09
N ASN A 12 -18.46 -12.00 -8.00
CA ASN A 12 -19.74 -11.30 -7.84
C ASN A 12 -19.53 -9.81 -7.53
N ASN A 13 -20.61 -9.04 -7.44
CA ASN A 13 -20.54 -7.59 -7.24
C ASN A 13 -19.77 -7.21 -5.95
N LYS A 14 -19.99 -7.92 -4.83
CA LYS A 14 -19.28 -7.66 -3.57
C LYS A 14 -17.76 -7.90 -3.71
N GLN A 15 -17.39 -8.98 -4.39
CA GLN A 15 -15.99 -9.34 -4.62
C GLN A 15 -15.29 -8.36 -5.57
N LYS A 16 -15.96 -7.95 -6.66
CA LYS A 16 -15.42 -6.94 -7.59
C LYS A 16 -15.10 -5.63 -6.87
N THR A 17 -16.03 -5.13 -6.05
CA THR A 17 -15.79 -3.92 -5.26
C THR A 17 -14.56 -4.06 -4.38
N LYS A 18 -14.40 -5.18 -3.66
CA LYS A 18 -13.20 -5.42 -2.82
C LYS A 18 -11.91 -5.53 -3.60
N LEU A 19 -11.93 -6.12 -4.80
CA LEU A 19 -10.77 -6.17 -5.69
C LEU A 19 -10.36 -4.76 -6.14
N PHE A 20 -11.33 -3.91 -6.51
CA PHE A 20 -11.04 -2.52 -6.90
C PHE A 20 -10.58 -1.67 -5.71
N GLU A 21 -11.16 -1.83 -4.52
CA GLU A 21 -10.68 -1.17 -3.29
C GLU A 21 -9.23 -1.55 -2.96
N SER A 22 -8.82 -2.78 -3.27
CA SER A 22 -7.47 -3.28 -3.02
C SER A 22 -6.48 -2.97 -4.16
N ALA A 23 -6.99 -2.59 -5.33
CA ALA A 23 -6.18 -2.28 -6.48
C ALA A 23 -5.33 -1.03 -6.21
N GLY A 24 -4.03 -1.13 -6.40
CA GLY A 24 -3.11 0.00 -6.23
C GLY A 24 -2.67 0.29 -4.79
N VAL A 25 -3.17 -0.44 -3.77
CA VAL A 25 -2.76 -0.24 -2.36
C VAL A 25 -1.24 -0.38 -2.17
N ALA A 26 -0.61 -1.35 -2.85
CA ALA A 26 0.85 -1.53 -2.81
C ALA A 26 1.60 -0.32 -3.38
N ARG A 27 1.12 0.24 -4.50
CA ARG A 27 1.71 1.44 -5.12
C ARG A 27 1.54 2.67 -4.24
N PHE A 28 0.37 2.82 -3.62
CA PHE A 28 0.11 3.89 -2.65
C PHE A 28 1.07 3.81 -1.47
N ALA A 29 1.20 2.63 -0.84
CA ALA A 29 2.10 2.43 0.29
C ALA A 29 3.56 2.75 -0.09
N TYR A 30 4.02 2.28 -1.24
CA TYR A 30 5.36 2.56 -1.75
C TYR A 30 5.61 4.06 -1.97
N ASN A 31 4.68 4.75 -2.65
CA ASN A 31 4.82 6.19 -2.90
C ASN A 31 4.80 6.99 -1.59
N TRP A 32 3.96 6.58 -0.64
CA TRP A 32 3.91 7.22 0.67
C TRP A 32 5.23 7.06 1.45
N THR A 33 5.79 5.85 1.52
CA THR A 33 7.06 5.61 2.22
C THR A 33 8.22 6.35 1.55
N LEU A 34 8.26 6.36 0.22
CA LEU A 34 9.26 7.10 -0.54
C LEU A 34 9.21 8.59 -0.24
N ASN A 35 8.02 9.21 -0.29
CA ASN A 35 7.87 10.63 0.02
C ASN A 35 8.29 10.93 1.47
N ARG A 36 7.87 10.09 2.43
CA ARG A 36 8.22 10.26 3.84
C ARG A 36 9.73 10.20 4.09
N GLN A 37 10.42 9.26 3.44
CA GLN A 37 11.88 9.16 3.52
C GLN A 37 12.58 10.36 2.86
N GLN A 38 12.09 10.81 1.70
CA GLN A 38 12.64 11.99 1.03
C GLN A 38 12.49 13.26 1.88
N GLU A 39 11.33 13.48 2.49
CA GLU A 39 11.10 14.60 3.41
C GLU A 39 12.03 14.53 4.63
N ASN A 40 12.15 13.35 5.25
CA ASN A 40 13.02 13.16 6.39
C ASN A 40 14.50 13.40 6.05
N TYR A 41 14.95 12.91 4.89
CA TYR A 41 16.31 13.16 4.40
C TYR A 41 16.56 14.65 4.14
N LYS A 42 15.61 15.36 3.50
CA LYS A 42 15.70 16.81 3.28
C LYS A 42 15.84 17.60 4.58
N ASN A 43 15.24 17.10 5.67
CA ASN A 43 15.32 17.70 7.00
C ASN A 43 16.58 17.28 7.78
N GLY A 44 17.55 16.61 7.15
CA GLY A 44 18.79 16.15 7.80
C GLY A 44 18.60 14.90 8.67
N GLY A 45 17.45 14.23 8.57
CA GLY A 45 17.15 13.02 9.32
C GLY A 45 17.88 11.80 8.79
N LYS A 46 18.12 10.83 9.69
CA LYS A 46 18.65 9.50 9.32
C LYS A 46 17.55 8.64 8.69
N PHE A 47 17.95 7.63 7.91
CA PHE A 47 17.02 6.68 7.30
C PHE A 47 16.04 6.09 8.32
N ILE A 48 14.74 6.21 8.06
CA ILE A 48 13.69 5.69 8.94
C ILE A 48 13.58 4.18 8.75
N SER A 49 13.53 3.43 9.84
CA SER A 49 13.34 1.97 9.77
C SER A 49 11.95 1.60 9.24
N ASP A 50 11.82 0.44 8.58
CA ASP A 50 10.51 -0.09 8.15
C ASP A 50 9.52 -0.19 9.30
N LYS A 51 9.99 -0.64 10.47
CA LYS A 51 9.17 -0.79 11.67
C LYS A 51 8.52 0.52 12.09
N ASP A 52 9.24 1.63 11.99
CA ASP A 52 8.72 2.95 12.37
C ASP A 52 7.80 3.52 11.29
N LEU A 53 8.15 3.35 10.00
CA LEU A 53 7.28 3.73 8.89
C LEU A 53 5.92 3.02 8.95
N ARG A 54 5.89 1.71 9.27
CA ARG A 54 4.64 0.94 9.40
C ARG A 54 3.76 1.42 10.56
N LYS A 55 4.38 1.83 11.68
CA LYS A 55 3.64 2.42 12.81
C LYS A 55 3.02 3.75 12.42
N GLU A 56 3.78 4.64 11.77
CA GLU A 56 3.25 5.91 11.25
C GLU A 56 2.13 5.68 10.22
N PHE A 57 2.34 4.76 9.29
CA PHE A 57 1.35 4.43 8.25
C PHE A 57 0.03 3.92 8.85
N THR A 58 0.09 3.17 9.95
CA THR A 58 -1.11 2.70 10.65
C THR A 58 -1.87 3.85 11.30
N LYS A 59 -1.16 4.81 11.91
CA LYS A 59 -1.76 6.02 12.47
C LYS A 59 -2.39 6.90 11.39
N LEU A 60 -1.76 6.99 10.20
CA LEU A 60 -2.29 7.76 9.06
C LEU A 60 -3.71 7.34 8.69
N LYS A 61 -4.00 6.03 8.68
CA LYS A 61 -5.33 5.47 8.38
C LYS A 61 -6.43 5.94 9.33
N GLN A 62 -6.07 6.42 10.53
CA GLN A 62 -7.04 6.88 11.54
C GLN A 62 -7.40 8.36 11.38
N THR A 63 -6.70 9.10 10.52
CA THR A 63 -6.94 10.53 10.29
C THR A 63 -8.20 10.77 9.48
N LYS A 64 -8.93 11.88 9.72
CA LYS A 64 -10.20 12.21 9.06
C LYS A 64 -10.15 12.18 7.52
N ARG A 65 -8.98 12.40 6.93
CA ARG A 65 -8.77 12.36 5.47
C ARG A 65 -8.90 10.95 4.87
N TYR A 66 -8.61 9.93 5.67
CA TYR A 66 -8.56 8.53 5.25
C TYR A 66 -9.49 7.63 6.07
N LYS A 67 -10.36 8.24 6.88
CA LYS A 67 -11.40 7.60 7.69
C LYS A 67 -12.72 7.67 6.94
#